data_AF-A0A7S3GH23-F1
#
_entry.id   AF-A0A7S3GH23-F1
#
_cell.length_a   1.000
_cell.length_b   1.000
_cell.length_c   1.000
_cell.angle_alpha   90.00
_cell.angle_beta   90.00
_cell.angle_gamma   90.00
#
_symmetry.space_group_name_H-M   'P 1'
#
loop_
_entity.id
_entity.type
_entity.pdbx_description
1 polymer ?
#
loop_
_entity_poly.entity_id
_entity_poly.type
_entity_poly.pdbx_seq_one_letter_code
_entity_poly.pdbx_strand_id
1 'polypeptide(L)'
;VHGDDDQGSGSGSVLVWERMNTSTSFAEVTPIKLLDPNGSDGDSLGLGGPALSADGLVLVAASPFDSNNSSGSMGSVFVWERENTSTSFADVLAVHVVDPDGSADDKLGYGGPSLSADGLLLAVTSFGDDENGADSGSVSLWERANASISFLDVVPVKVLDPNGSGGDYFGFGGPSLSANGRVLAVASHNDNDKGSSSGSVSIWESICQSGYLPPLCIS
;
A
#
# COMPACT_ATOMS: atom_id res chain seq x y z
N VAL A 1 9.57 0.65 -11.62
CA VAL A 1 9.49 0.55 -13.09
C VAL A 1 8.50 -0.56 -13.39
N HIS A 2 7.23 -0.22 -13.60
CA HIS A 2 6.16 -1.23 -13.67
C HIS A 2 6.23 -2.12 -14.94
N GLY A 3 6.90 -1.66 -16.00
CA GLY A 3 7.12 -2.44 -17.23
C GLY A 3 8.48 -3.13 -17.29
N ASP A 4 9.10 -3.38 -16.14
CA ASP A 4 10.32 -4.19 -16.07
C ASP A 4 9.97 -5.66 -16.33
N ASP A 5 10.84 -6.37 -17.04
CA ASP A 5 10.57 -7.73 -17.53
C ASP A 5 11.45 -8.81 -16.87
N ASP A 6 12.18 -8.49 -15.79
CA ASP A 6 13.19 -9.40 -15.21
C ASP A 6 12.58 -10.71 -14.66
N GLN A 7 11.30 -10.70 -14.30
CA GLN A 7 10.56 -11.87 -13.79
C GLN A 7 9.36 -12.25 -14.67
N GLY A 8 9.32 -11.76 -15.91
CA GLY A 8 8.18 -11.92 -16.79
C GLY A 8 7.72 -10.58 -17.37
N SER A 9 7.00 -10.61 -18.49
CA SER A 9 6.58 -9.40 -19.20
C SER A 9 5.70 -8.52 -18.32
N GLY A 10 6.15 -7.31 -18.01
CA GLY A 10 5.47 -6.38 -17.12
C GLY A 10 5.40 -6.84 -15.66
N SER A 11 6.33 -7.69 -15.21
CA SER A 11 6.44 -8.09 -13.79
C SER A 11 6.74 -6.91 -12.88
N GLY A 12 7.47 -5.92 -13.38
CA GLY A 12 7.75 -4.68 -12.67
C GLY A 12 8.90 -4.78 -11.67
N SER A 13 9.29 -3.63 -11.13
CA SER A 13 10.38 -3.52 -10.15
C SER A 13 10.31 -2.22 -9.37
N VAL A 14 11.02 -2.13 -8.25
CA VAL A 14 11.25 -0.88 -7.51
C VAL A 14 12.74 -0.54 -7.57
N LEU A 15 13.07 0.72 -7.86
CA LEU A 15 14.45 1.19 -7.83
C LEU A 15 14.67 2.04 -6.58
N VAL A 16 15.72 1.73 -5.83
CA VAL A 16 16.09 2.42 -4.60
C VAL A 16 17.49 3.01 -4.73
N TRP A 17 17.62 4.31 -4.49
CA TRP A 17 18.90 4.99 -4.46
C TRP A 17 19.30 5.26 -3.01
N GLU A 18 20.29 4.53 -2.51
CA GLU A 18 20.80 4.68 -1.15
C GLU A 18 22.06 5.54 -1.11
N ARG A 19 22.11 6.51 -0.19
CA ARG A 19 23.30 7.31 0.07
C ARG A 19 23.98 6.85 1.34
N MET A 20 25.12 6.17 1.21
CA MET A 20 25.97 5.84 2.34
C MET A 20 26.88 7.04 2.67
N ASN A 21 26.44 7.85 3.64
CA ASN A 21 27.18 8.80 4.49
C ASN A 21 28.16 9.85 3.91
N THR A 22 28.31 10.08 2.60
CA THR A 22 29.12 11.24 2.11
C THR A 22 28.79 11.78 0.71
N SER A 23 28.08 11.06 -0.17
CA SER A 23 27.79 11.56 -1.53
C SER A 23 26.83 12.74 -1.51
N THR A 24 27.13 13.84 -2.21
CA THR A 24 26.27 15.03 -2.30
C THR A 24 25.24 14.96 -3.43
N SER A 25 25.27 13.90 -4.25
CA SER A 25 24.42 13.73 -5.43
C SER A 25 23.95 12.29 -5.60
N PHE A 26 22.71 12.11 -6.09
CA PHE A 26 22.18 10.82 -6.51
C PHE A 26 22.66 10.38 -7.90
N ALA A 27 23.30 11.28 -8.67
CA ALA A 27 23.74 10.99 -10.04
C ALA A 27 24.87 9.92 -10.10
N GLU A 28 25.56 9.69 -8.99
CA GLU A 28 26.68 8.73 -8.91
C GLU A 28 26.30 7.44 -8.14
N VAL A 29 25.03 7.31 -7.71
CA VAL A 29 24.54 6.14 -6.98
C VAL A 29 23.90 5.18 -7.96
N THR A 30 24.45 3.98 -8.08
CA THR A 30 23.77 2.87 -8.78
C THR A 30 22.55 2.46 -7.95
N PRO A 31 21.33 2.45 -8.53
CA PRO A 31 20.16 2.02 -7.80
C PRO A 31 20.21 0.52 -7.52
N ILE A 32 19.65 0.15 -6.38
CA ILE A 32 19.27 -1.22 -6.08
C ILE A 32 17.95 -1.47 -6.79
N LYS A 33 17.85 -2.59 -7.51
CA LYS A 33 16.59 -3.07 -8.06
C LYS A 33 16.01 -4.08 -7.08
N LEU A 34 14.81 -3.80 -6.59
CA LEU A 34 14.01 -4.71 -5.79
C LEU A 34 12.92 -5.31 -6.69
N LEU A 35 12.72 -6.61 -6.51
CA LEU A 35 11.82 -7.44 -7.30
C LEU A 35 10.83 -8.13 -6.37
N ASP A 36 9.69 -8.49 -6.92
CA ASP A 36 8.70 -9.34 -6.26
C ASP A 36 9.29 -10.76 -6.13
N PRO A 37 9.43 -11.34 -4.92
CA PRO A 37 9.96 -12.70 -4.78
C PRO A 37 9.17 -13.76 -5.58
N ASN A 38 7.89 -13.51 -5.85
CA ASN A 38 6.98 -14.37 -6.59
C ASN A 38 6.59 -13.79 -7.96
N GLY A 39 7.30 -12.75 -8.42
CA GLY A 39 6.93 -11.99 -9.61
C GLY A 39 6.70 -12.85 -10.85
N SER A 40 5.65 -12.50 -11.58
CA SER A 40 5.14 -13.15 -12.77
C SER A 40 4.83 -12.12 -13.86
N ASP A 41 4.59 -12.62 -15.09
CA ASP A 41 4.05 -11.83 -16.19
C ASP A 41 2.84 -11.00 -15.72
N GLY A 42 2.92 -9.68 -15.86
CA GLY A 42 1.81 -8.75 -15.68
C GLY A 42 1.63 -8.17 -14.28
N ASP A 43 2.32 -8.67 -13.26
CA ASP A 43 2.09 -8.29 -11.85
C ASP A 43 2.31 -6.78 -11.57
N SER A 44 3.15 -6.14 -12.39
CA SER A 44 3.39 -4.70 -12.43
C SER A 44 3.85 -4.09 -11.10
N LEU A 45 4.81 -4.72 -10.42
CA LEU A 45 5.42 -4.19 -9.20
C LEU A 45 5.85 -2.72 -9.38
N GLY A 46 5.42 -1.90 -8.44
CA GLY A 46 5.70 -0.46 -8.41
C GLY A 46 4.73 0.38 -9.23
N LEU A 47 3.64 -0.18 -9.79
CA LEU A 47 2.60 0.58 -10.50
C LEU A 47 1.91 1.60 -9.59
N GLY A 48 1.49 1.18 -8.39
CA GLY A 48 0.91 2.07 -7.38
C GLY A 48 1.91 3.03 -6.74
N GLY A 49 3.19 2.94 -7.12
CA GLY A 49 4.27 3.71 -6.51
C GLY A 49 4.74 3.16 -5.16
N PRO A 50 5.85 3.69 -4.64
CA PRO A 50 6.40 3.28 -3.35
C PRO A 50 5.98 4.22 -2.19
N ALA A 51 5.97 3.70 -0.97
CA ALA A 51 5.92 4.47 0.27
C ALA A 51 7.14 4.15 1.15
N LEU A 52 7.66 5.13 1.88
CA LEU A 52 8.84 4.98 2.74
C LEU A 52 8.57 5.60 4.12
N SER A 53 9.00 4.95 5.19
CA SER A 53 9.00 5.55 6.53
C SER A 53 9.97 6.73 6.60
N ALA A 54 9.77 7.64 7.55
CA ALA A 54 10.57 8.86 7.64
C ALA A 54 12.04 8.60 7.99
N ASP A 55 12.32 7.51 8.71
CA ASP A 55 13.67 7.03 9.00
C ASP A 55 14.31 6.22 7.86
N GLY A 56 13.54 5.91 6.81
CA GLY A 56 13.99 5.13 5.65
C GLY A 56 14.25 3.66 5.95
N LEU A 57 13.66 3.10 7.02
CA LEU A 57 13.82 1.69 7.40
C LEU A 57 12.77 0.76 6.79
N VAL A 58 11.58 1.28 6.48
CA VAL A 58 10.47 0.51 5.89
C VAL A 58 10.14 1.08 4.51
N LEU A 59 10.25 0.24 3.48
CA LEU A 59 9.85 0.55 2.11
C LEU A 59 8.71 -0.38 1.71
N VAL A 60 7.67 0.19 1.11
CA VAL A 60 6.49 -0.54 0.66
C VAL A 60 6.26 -0.25 -0.81
N ALA A 61 5.91 -1.26 -1.60
CA ALA A 61 5.43 -1.10 -2.96
C ALA A 61 4.37 -2.15 -3.27
N ALA A 62 3.56 -1.91 -4.29
CA ALA A 62 2.47 -2.81 -4.67
C ALA A 62 2.65 -3.39 -6.07
N SER A 63 2.19 -4.62 -6.24
CA SER A 63 1.97 -5.33 -7.51
C SER A 63 0.47 -5.54 -7.67
N PRO A 64 -0.29 -4.53 -8.15
CA PRO A 64 -1.75 -4.57 -8.12
C PRO A 64 -2.39 -5.60 -9.05
N PHE A 65 -1.59 -6.20 -9.93
CA PHE A 65 -2.07 -7.24 -10.84
C PHE A 65 -1.59 -8.65 -10.46
N ASP A 66 -0.81 -8.78 -9.39
CA ASP A 66 -0.46 -10.08 -8.84
C ASP A 66 -1.74 -10.88 -8.53
N SER A 67 -1.76 -12.11 -9.03
CA SER A 67 -2.89 -13.00 -8.89
C SER A 67 -3.01 -13.64 -7.51
N ASN A 68 -1.95 -13.65 -6.70
CA ASN A 68 -1.92 -14.33 -5.40
C ASN A 68 -2.34 -15.81 -5.45
N ASN A 69 -2.00 -16.50 -6.55
CA ASN A 69 -2.46 -17.87 -6.84
C ASN A 69 -4.00 -18.00 -7.01
N SER A 70 -4.69 -16.89 -7.27
CA SER A 70 -6.11 -16.86 -7.65
C SER A 70 -6.30 -16.76 -9.17
N SER A 71 -7.56 -16.75 -9.63
CA SER A 71 -7.92 -16.63 -11.05
C SER A 71 -8.05 -15.19 -11.56
N GLY A 72 -7.66 -14.16 -10.79
CA GLY A 72 -7.76 -12.76 -11.20
C GLY A 72 -6.78 -11.86 -10.43
N SER A 73 -6.78 -10.57 -10.75
CA SER A 73 -5.82 -9.60 -10.19
C SER A 73 -6.25 -9.14 -8.79
N MET A 74 -5.96 -9.96 -7.78
CA MET A 74 -6.22 -9.61 -6.37
C MET A 74 -5.33 -8.46 -5.91
N GLY A 75 -4.09 -8.40 -6.42
CA GLY A 75 -3.09 -7.43 -6.05
C GLY A 75 -2.36 -7.79 -4.75
N SER A 76 -1.11 -7.32 -4.64
CA SER A 76 -0.21 -7.63 -3.54
C SER A 76 0.62 -6.43 -3.12
N VAL A 77 1.12 -6.49 -1.89
CA VAL A 77 1.99 -5.48 -1.30
C VAL A 77 3.26 -6.13 -0.80
N PHE A 78 4.40 -5.51 -1.09
CA PHE A 78 5.71 -5.96 -0.70
C PHE A 78 6.34 -4.96 0.24
N VAL A 79 6.76 -5.44 1.41
CA VAL A 79 7.41 -4.63 2.46
C VAL A 79 8.85 -5.08 2.61
N TRP A 80 9.79 -4.20 2.35
CA TRP A 80 11.19 -4.38 2.72
C TRP A 80 11.46 -3.60 4.00
N GLU A 81 11.95 -4.28 5.02
CA GLU A 81 12.28 -3.68 6.30
C GLU A 81 13.71 -4.04 6.70
N ARG A 82 14.49 -3.03 7.07
CA ARG A 82 15.87 -3.16 7.52
C ARG A 82 16.02 -2.65 8.94
N GLU A 83 16.92 -3.27 9.70
CA GLU A 83 17.14 -2.90 11.11
C GLU A 83 17.68 -1.48 11.29
N ASN A 84 18.50 -1.01 10.36
CA ASN A 84 19.10 0.32 10.38
C ASN A 84 19.60 0.70 8.98
N THR A 85 19.94 1.98 8.78
CA THR A 85 20.39 2.51 7.49
C THR A 85 21.78 2.05 7.04
N SER A 86 22.51 1.26 7.85
CA SER A 86 23.77 0.63 7.43
C SER A 86 23.53 -0.69 6.69
N THR A 87 22.36 -1.30 6.86
CA THR A 87 21.91 -2.45 6.08
C THR A 87 21.29 -1.94 4.77
N SER A 88 21.74 -2.49 3.64
CA SER A 88 21.17 -2.12 2.34
C SER A 88 19.84 -2.83 2.11
N PHE A 89 18.92 -2.20 1.39
CA PHE A 89 17.71 -2.90 0.90
C PHE A 89 18.02 -4.10 -0.01
N ALA A 90 19.23 -4.17 -0.59
CA ALA A 90 19.66 -5.35 -1.36
C ALA A 90 19.85 -6.61 -0.49
N ASP A 91 20.04 -6.44 0.81
CA ASP A 91 20.34 -7.53 1.76
C ASP A 91 19.11 -7.97 2.57
N VAL A 92 17.94 -7.39 2.33
CA VAL A 92 16.69 -7.73 3.03
C VAL A 92 15.69 -8.35 2.08
N LEU A 93 14.94 -9.34 2.57
CA LEU A 93 13.87 -9.98 1.82
C LEU A 93 12.56 -9.21 2.00
N ALA A 94 11.76 -9.16 0.95
CA ALA A 94 10.41 -8.61 1.02
C ALA A 94 9.50 -9.54 1.82
N VAL A 95 8.61 -8.93 2.59
CA VAL A 95 7.43 -9.56 3.15
C VAL A 95 6.27 -9.34 2.18
N HIS A 96 5.61 -10.43 1.79
CA HIS A 96 4.45 -10.42 0.88
C HIS A 96 3.15 -10.31 1.69
N VAL A 97 2.55 -9.13 1.66
CA VAL A 97 1.30 -8.78 2.36
C VAL A 97 0.14 -8.81 1.37
N VAL A 98 -0.94 -9.49 1.76
CA VAL A 98 -2.18 -9.63 1.00
C VAL A 98 -3.37 -9.23 1.86
N ASP A 99 -4.46 -8.81 1.23
CA ASP A 99 -5.74 -8.60 1.92
C ASP A 99 -6.39 -9.98 2.18
N PRO A 100 -6.59 -10.38 3.44
CA PRO A 100 -7.22 -11.67 3.76
C PRO A 100 -8.68 -11.77 3.29
N ASP A 101 -9.35 -10.62 3.12
CA ASP A 101 -10.73 -10.52 2.63
C ASP A 101 -10.76 -10.10 1.14
N GLY A 102 -9.60 -10.08 0.48
CA GLY A 102 -9.51 -9.72 -0.94
C GLY A 102 -10.12 -10.78 -1.85
N SER A 103 -10.68 -10.31 -2.96
CA SER A 103 -11.25 -11.12 -4.04
C SER A 103 -10.54 -10.86 -5.37
N ALA A 104 -10.81 -11.73 -6.34
CA ALA A 104 -10.30 -11.56 -7.70
C ALA A 104 -10.75 -10.19 -8.26
N ASP A 105 -9.81 -9.46 -8.86
CA ASP A 105 -10.00 -8.15 -9.47
C ASP A 105 -10.17 -6.95 -8.52
N ASP A 106 -9.99 -7.14 -7.21
CA ASP A 106 -9.92 -6.05 -6.21
C ASP A 106 -8.74 -5.10 -6.42
N LYS A 107 -7.64 -5.62 -7.00
CA LYS A 107 -6.41 -4.90 -7.38
C LYS A 107 -5.79 -4.11 -6.22
N LEU A 108 -5.59 -4.78 -5.09
CA LEU A 108 -4.93 -4.22 -3.91
C LEU A 108 -3.63 -3.51 -4.28
N GLY A 109 -3.51 -2.26 -3.86
CA GLY A 109 -2.34 -1.41 -4.05
C GLY A 109 -2.27 -0.71 -5.40
N TYR A 110 -3.33 -0.73 -6.21
CA TYR A 110 -3.36 0.00 -7.49
C TYR A 110 -3.21 1.51 -7.29
N GLY A 111 -3.93 2.08 -6.31
CA GLY A 111 -3.80 3.49 -5.92
C GLY A 111 -2.51 3.79 -5.16
N GLY A 112 -1.75 2.75 -4.80
CA GLY A 112 -0.52 2.85 -4.04
C GLY A 112 -0.69 2.64 -2.54
N PRO A 113 0.42 2.34 -1.84
CA PRO A 113 0.45 2.31 -0.39
C PRO A 113 0.65 3.71 0.21
N SER A 114 0.20 3.91 1.43
CA SER A 114 0.58 5.02 2.29
C SER A 114 1.10 4.49 3.62
N LEU A 115 2.18 5.08 4.13
CA LEU A 115 2.82 4.65 5.36
C LEU A 115 2.97 5.84 6.30
N SER A 116 2.65 5.61 7.58
CA SER A 116 2.97 6.55 8.66
C SER A 116 4.48 6.77 8.79
N ALA A 117 4.87 7.91 9.38
CA ALA A 117 6.27 8.31 9.47
C ALA A 117 7.13 7.34 10.31
N ASP A 118 6.52 6.69 11.31
CA ASP A 118 7.16 5.67 12.14
C ASP A 118 7.12 4.25 11.54
N GLY A 119 6.46 4.07 10.39
CA GLY A 119 6.36 2.79 9.71
C GLY A 119 5.48 1.76 10.42
N LEU A 120 4.59 2.17 11.33
CA LEU A 120 3.75 1.26 12.13
C LEU A 120 2.33 1.08 11.59
N LEU A 121 1.82 2.08 10.87
CA LEU A 121 0.54 2.03 10.15
C LEU A 121 0.77 2.07 8.64
N LEU A 122 0.27 1.05 7.95
CA LEU A 122 0.23 0.90 6.51
C LEU A 122 -1.22 0.95 6.03
N ALA A 123 -1.51 1.80 5.04
CA ALA A 123 -2.78 1.88 4.35
C ALA A 123 -2.62 1.52 2.88
N VAL A 124 -3.50 0.67 2.35
CA VAL A 124 -3.47 0.25 0.94
C VAL A 124 -4.90 0.13 0.43
N THR A 125 -5.15 0.59 -0.79
CA THR A 125 -6.49 0.63 -1.38
C THR A 125 -6.73 -0.55 -2.33
N SER A 126 -7.98 -1.00 -2.40
CA SER A 126 -8.49 -2.00 -3.35
C SER A 126 -9.70 -1.40 -4.05
N PHE A 127 -9.49 -0.67 -5.16
CA PHE A 127 -10.56 0.09 -5.79
C PHE A 127 -11.63 -0.78 -6.48
N GLY A 128 -11.31 -2.05 -6.75
CA GLY A 128 -12.23 -3.04 -7.34
C GLY A 128 -13.04 -3.82 -6.30
N ASP A 129 -12.90 -3.52 -5.00
CA ASP A 129 -13.64 -4.21 -3.95
C ASP A 129 -15.16 -3.97 -4.08
N ASP A 130 -15.93 -5.05 -3.97
CA ASP A 130 -17.35 -5.08 -4.28
C ASP A 130 -18.29 -4.98 -3.06
N GLU A 131 -17.74 -4.77 -1.85
CA GLU A 131 -18.51 -4.93 -0.60
C GLU A 131 -19.71 -3.96 -0.51
N ASN A 132 -19.58 -2.74 -1.03
CA ASN A 132 -20.67 -1.75 -1.11
C ASN A 132 -21.30 -1.64 -2.52
N GLY A 133 -20.99 -2.59 -3.41
CA GLY A 133 -21.44 -2.63 -4.81
C GLY A 133 -20.27 -2.78 -5.77
N ALA A 134 -20.57 -3.12 -7.03
CA ALA A 134 -19.56 -3.42 -8.04
C ALA A 134 -18.51 -2.28 -8.18
N ASP A 135 -17.23 -2.59 -7.97
CA ASP A 135 -16.11 -1.65 -7.92
C ASP A 135 -16.34 -0.43 -6.98
N SER A 136 -16.98 -0.65 -5.84
CA SER A 136 -17.20 0.40 -4.82
C SER A 136 -15.89 0.85 -4.17
N GLY A 137 -14.94 -0.07 -4.03
CA GLY A 137 -13.62 0.15 -3.49
C GLY A 137 -13.53 0.09 -1.96
N SER A 138 -12.33 -0.21 -1.46
CA SER A 138 -12.04 -0.31 -0.03
C SER A 138 -10.61 0.14 0.29
N VAL A 139 -10.32 0.35 1.59
CA VAL A 139 -8.96 0.56 2.11
C VAL A 139 -8.70 -0.43 3.23
N SER A 140 -7.59 -1.15 3.15
CA SER A 140 -7.13 -2.05 4.19
C SER A 140 -5.98 -1.40 4.98
N LEU A 141 -6.07 -1.46 6.30
CA LEU A 141 -5.15 -0.82 7.24
C LEU A 141 -4.49 -1.86 8.14
N TRP A 142 -3.17 -1.97 8.06
CA TRP A 142 -2.38 -2.81 8.95
C TRP A 142 -1.67 -1.94 9.98
N GLU A 143 -2.00 -2.12 11.25
CA GLU A 143 -1.37 -1.44 12.38
C GLU A 143 -0.65 -2.44 13.26
N ARG A 144 0.65 -2.22 13.46
CA ARG A 144 1.49 -3.01 14.36
C ARG A 144 1.92 -2.18 15.56
N ALA A 145 1.99 -2.82 16.73
CA ALA A 145 2.31 -2.10 17.97
C ALA A 145 3.76 -1.59 18.04
N ASN A 146 4.67 -2.19 17.28
CA ASN A 146 6.07 -1.79 17.14
C ASN A 146 6.72 -2.53 15.95
N ALA A 147 7.92 -2.09 15.57
CA ALA A 147 8.66 -2.63 14.41
C ALA A 147 9.13 -4.10 14.58
N SER A 148 9.09 -4.68 15.77
CA SER A 148 9.41 -6.11 15.95
C SER A 148 8.28 -7.05 15.54
N ILE A 149 7.08 -6.51 15.26
CA ILE A 149 5.92 -7.28 14.80
C ILE A 149 5.83 -7.14 13.27
N SER A 150 5.71 -8.26 12.56
CA SER A 150 5.52 -8.24 11.12
C SER A 150 4.11 -7.78 10.77
N PHE A 151 3.93 -7.14 9.61
CA PHE A 151 2.59 -6.89 9.07
C PHE A 151 1.81 -8.17 8.76
N LEU A 152 2.47 -9.33 8.67
CA LEU A 152 1.79 -10.64 8.56
C LEU A 152 1.19 -11.13 9.86
N ASP A 153 1.62 -10.58 11.01
CA ASP A 153 1.17 -11.02 12.33
C ASP A 153 0.03 -10.15 12.88
N VAL A 154 -0.49 -9.21 12.07
CA VAL A 154 -1.60 -8.32 12.44
C VAL A 154 -2.79 -8.56 11.52
N VAL A 155 -3.99 -8.36 12.07
CA VAL A 155 -5.23 -8.43 11.29
C VAL A 155 -5.54 -7.03 10.77
N PRO A 156 -5.69 -6.83 9.45
CA PRO A 156 -6.03 -5.53 8.92
C PRO A 156 -7.45 -5.11 9.28
N VAL A 157 -7.67 -3.80 9.34
CA VAL A 157 -8.99 -3.19 9.41
C VAL A 157 -9.36 -2.71 8.02
N LYS A 158 -10.51 -3.18 7.50
CA LYS A 158 -11.08 -2.70 6.25
C LYS A 158 -11.94 -1.46 6.50
N VAL A 159 -11.77 -0.46 5.66
CA VAL A 159 -12.51 0.81 5.65
C VAL A 159 -13.25 0.91 4.32
N LEU A 160 -14.55 1.15 4.41
CA LEU A 160 -15.45 1.34 3.27
C LEU A 160 -16.02 2.75 3.32
N ASP A 161 -16.28 3.36 2.16
CA ASP A 161 -17.05 4.60 2.11
C ASP A 161 -18.48 4.33 2.60
N PRO A 162 -18.97 4.98 3.69
CA PRO A 162 -20.32 4.75 4.21
C PRO A 162 -21.45 5.09 3.22
N ASN A 163 -21.16 5.97 2.24
CA ASN A 163 -22.09 6.27 1.14
C ASN A 163 -21.64 5.63 -0.17
N GLY A 164 -20.59 4.81 -0.12
CA GLY A 164 -20.03 4.14 -1.29
C GLY A 164 -21.08 3.32 -2.00
N SER A 165 -21.10 3.47 -3.31
CA SER A 165 -21.95 2.76 -4.24
C SER A 165 -21.10 2.15 -5.36
N GLY A 166 -21.69 1.25 -6.13
CA GLY A 166 -20.98 0.64 -7.26
C GLY A 166 -20.50 1.68 -8.26
N GLY A 167 -19.23 1.57 -8.65
CA GLY A 167 -18.56 2.45 -9.60
C GLY A 167 -18.00 3.74 -9.02
N ASP A 168 -18.04 3.94 -7.71
CA ASP A 168 -17.47 5.12 -7.04
C ASP A 168 -15.94 5.06 -6.96
N TYR A 169 -15.36 3.86 -7.05
CA TYR A 169 -13.92 3.59 -7.03
C TYR A 169 -13.20 4.23 -5.83
N PHE A 170 -13.71 3.97 -4.62
CA PHE A 170 -13.08 4.43 -3.38
C PHE A 170 -11.65 3.92 -3.29
N GLY A 171 -10.70 4.84 -3.09
CA GLY A 171 -9.28 4.52 -3.01
C GLY A 171 -8.55 4.41 -4.36
N PHE A 172 -9.20 4.70 -5.50
CA PHE A 172 -8.56 4.66 -6.82
C PHE A 172 -7.29 5.51 -6.91
N GLY A 173 -7.32 6.71 -6.32
CA GLY A 173 -6.18 7.63 -6.28
C GLY A 173 -5.15 7.36 -5.17
N GLY A 174 -5.35 6.29 -4.39
CA GLY A 174 -4.53 5.95 -3.24
C GLY A 174 -4.99 6.57 -1.92
N PRO A 175 -4.52 6.03 -0.78
CA PRO A 175 -4.75 6.61 0.53
C PRO A 175 -3.69 7.67 0.86
N SER A 176 -4.01 8.58 1.77
CA SER A 176 -3.04 9.50 2.35
C SER A 176 -3.12 9.47 3.87
N LEU A 177 -2.05 8.97 4.50
CA LEU A 177 -1.88 9.01 5.94
C LEU A 177 -1.15 10.28 6.36
N SER A 178 -1.64 10.88 7.45
CA SER A 178 -0.84 11.84 8.23
C SER A 178 0.41 11.17 8.81
N ALA A 179 1.46 11.96 9.07
CA ALA A 179 2.74 11.45 9.56
C ALA A 179 2.61 10.63 10.87
N ASN A 180 1.66 10.98 11.75
CA ASN A 180 1.42 10.26 12.99
C ASN A 180 0.38 9.12 12.86
N GLY A 181 -0.08 8.81 11.64
CA GLY A 181 -1.04 7.75 11.37
C GLY A 181 -2.46 8.01 11.89
N ARG A 182 -2.78 9.20 12.41
CA ARG A 182 -4.08 9.45 13.08
C ARG A 182 -5.19 9.92 12.14
N VAL A 183 -4.82 10.47 10.99
CA VAL A 183 -5.73 10.91 9.94
C VAL A 183 -5.44 10.14 8.67
N LEU A 184 -6.50 9.61 8.06
CA LEU A 184 -6.51 8.96 6.76
C LEU A 184 -7.45 9.75 5.83
N ALA A 185 -6.96 10.13 4.66
CA ALA A 185 -7.76 10.71 3.59
C ALA A 185 -7.82 9.75 2.39
N VAL A 186 -9.01 9.53 1.84
CA VAL A 186 -9.23 8.63 0.71
C VAL A 186 -10.24 9.27 -0.23
N ALA A 187 -9.99 9.20 -1.53
CA ALA A 187 -10.88 9.75 -2.55
C ALA A 187 -11.79 8.67 -3.16
N SER A 188 -13.06 9.00 -3.39
CA SER A 188 -14.00 8.25 -4.23
C SER A 188 -14.06 8.96 -5.58
N HIS A 189 -13.37 8.44 -6.59
CA HIS A 189 -13.12 9.17 -7.84
C HIS A 189 -14.41 9.52 -8.60
N ASN A 190 -15.38 8.62 -8.56
CA ASN A 190 -16.59 8.68 -9.37
C ASN A 190 -17.87 8.86 -8.56
N ASP A 191 -17.75 9.19 -7.27
CA ASP A 191 -18.90 9.46 -6.40
C ASP A 191 -19.87 10.47 -7.04
N ASN A 192 -21.14 10.07 -7.05
CA ASN A 192 -22.24 10.76 -7.70
C ASN A 192 -23.16 11.53 -6.73
N ASP A 193 -22.89 11.54 -5.43
CA ASP A 193 -23.73 12.13 -4.39
C ASP A 193 -24.02 13.63 -4.59
N LYS A 194 -23.15 14.34 -5.32
CA LYS A 194 -23.29 15.77 -5.66
C LYS A 194 -23.38 16.04 -7.16
N GLY A 195 -23.60 15.02 -7.98
CA GLY A 195 -23.71 15.10 -9.43
C GLY A 195 -22.86 14.04 -10.13
N SER A 196 -23.11 13.79 -11.42
CA SER A 196 -22.41 12.74 -12.18
C SER A 196 -20.89 12.87 -12.08
N SER A 197 -20.23 11.85 -11.55
CA SER A 197 -18.79 11.72 -11.33
C SER A 197 -18.19 12.96 -10.66
N SER A 198 -18.91 13.52 -9.68
CA SER A 198 -18.45 14.69 -8.94
C SER A 198 -17.24 14.41 -8.06
N GLY A 199 -17.07 13.16 -7.66
CA GLY A 199 -16.04 12.68 -6.76
C GLY A 199 -16.23 13.21 -5.34
N SER A 200 -15.58 12.54 -4.38
CA SER A 200 -15.54 12.98 -2.99
C SER A 200 -14.23 12.56 -2.33
N VAL A 201 -13.98 13.14 -1.15
CA VAL A 201 -12.86 12.76 -0.29
C VAL A 201 -13.41 12.54 1.12
N SER A 202 -13.19 11.34 1.63
CA SER A 202 -13.54 10.94 2.98
C SER A 202 -12.31 11.05 3.87
N ILE A 203 -12.48 11.73 5.01
CA ILE A 203 -11.46 11.89 6.03
C ILE A 203 -11.88 11.07 7.25
N TRP A 204 -10.96 10.24 7.70
CA TRP A 204 -11.14 9.37 8.85
C TRP A 204 -10.12 9.74 9.92
N GLU A 205 -10.58 9.83 11.16
CA GLU A 205 -9.72 10.12 12.30
C GLU A 205 -9.75 8.97 13.31
N SER A 206 -8.56 8.59 13.79
CA SER A 206 -8.43 7.65 14.90
C SER A 206 -8.78 8.34 16.22
N ILE A 207 -9.89 7.91 16.82
CA ILE A 207 -10.39 8.38 18.11
C ILE A 207 -10.00 7.42 19.25
N CYS A 208 -8.76 6.94 19.29
CA CYS A 208 -8.30 6.17 20.44
C CYS A 208 -8.15 7.10 21.67
N GLN A 209 -9.03 6.93 22.67
CA GLN A 209 -8.84 7.51 24.00
C GLN A 209 -7.57 6.92 24.63
N SER A 210 -6.75 7.76 25.28
CA SER A 210 -5.50 7.32 25.90
C SER A 210 -5.78 6.21 26.93
N GLY A 211 -5.26 4.99 26.70
CA GLY A 211 -5.22 3.95 27.73
C GLY A 211 -5.57 2.52 27.29
N TYR A 212 -6.04 2.31 26.06
CA TYR A 212 -6.25 0.97 25.51
C TYR A 212 -5.61 0.86 24.13
N LEU A 213 -4.81 -0.19 23.92
CA LEU A 213 -4.38 -0.66 22.60
C LEU A 213 -5.41 -1.68 22.09
N PRO A 214 -6.33 -1.29 21.20
CA PRO A 214 -6.83 -2.14 20.14
C PRO A 214 -6.51 -1.50 18.76
N PRO A 215 -6.69 -2.23 17.64
CA PRO A 215 -6.45 -1.68 16.30
C PRO A 215 -7.30 -0.41 16.09
N LEU A 216 -6.74 0.52 15.32
CA LEU A 216 -7.30 1.78 14.82
C LEU A 216 -8.83 1.89 15.04
N CYS A 217 -9.25 2.67 16.04
CA CYS A 217 -10.66 3.03 16.22
C CYS A 217 -10.96 4.22 15.29
N ILE A 218 -11.42 3.90 14.09
CA ILE A 218 -11.73 4.86 13.03
C ILE A 218 -13.20 5.25 13.16
N SER A 219 -13.50 6.55 13.19
CA SER A 219 -14.88 7.09 13.21
C SER A 219 -15.16 8.02 12.06
#